data_AF-A0A2V7N4B6-F1
#
_entry.id   AF-A0A2V7N4B6-F1
#
_cell.length_a   1.000
_cell.length_b   1.000
_cell.length_c   1.000
_cell.angle_alpha   90.00
_cell.angle_beta   90.00
_cell.angle_gamma   90.00
#
_symmetry.space_group_name_H-M   'P 1'
#
loop_
_entity.id
_entity.type
_entity.pdbx_description
1 polymer ?
#
loop_
_entity_poly.entity_id
_entity_poly.type
_entity_poly.pdbx_seq_one_letter_code
_entity_poly.pdbx_strand_id
1 'polypeptide(L)'
;MLVLLFALFLLLSNLVPLAAEWLWFQALGYERVFTTRLVAEAVLGVAVGGAVFAFLYANLRIAQRGLVPNPLVVQVSSGAAAVDVTRLLRRLALPTALGLALLFGMGAAGGWLGVLQFLHRTPFGATDPVFGREVSYYVFTLPVIAGAIGLGIAVTTLALLATIVLYVVRRDIVVFRRQVTVEPSARLHLAVLIALLFVLVGLRVYFVRLPELLYSTTGPLVGASYADLHAQLTGLRLAGLAAVASGALVLWGARSHRLARNTLLAVGVYFGVSLLGVALYPAMVQKLVVAPNEL
;
A
#
# COMPACT_ATOMS: atom_id res chain seq x y z
N MET A 1 11.43 -27.70 -23.55
CA MET A 1 11.04 -28.90 -22.77
C MET A 1 10.98 -28.62 -21.27
N LEU A 2 12.06 -28.11 -20.66
CA LEU A 2 12.12 -27.87 -19.21
C LEU A 2 11.09 -26.85 -18.69
N VAL A 3 10.85 -25.76 -19.43
CA VAL A 3 9.81 -24.76 -19.09
C VAL A 3 8.39 -25.34 -19.16
N LEU A 4 8.12 -26.21 -20.14
CA LEU A 4 6.82 -26.87 -20.29
C LEU A 4 6.57 -27.89 -19.18
N LEU A 5 7.60 -28.68 -18.83
CA LEU A 5 7.54 -29.61 -17.70
C LEU A 5 7.36 -28.88 -16.37
N PHE A 6 8.05 -27.76 -16.18
CA PHE A 6 7.89 -26.92 -15.00
C PHE A 6 6.49 -26.29 -14.90
N ALA A 7 5.97 -25.76 -16.01
CA ALA A 7 4.62 -25.22 -16.07
C ALA A 7 3.57 -26.31 -15.81
N LEU A 8 3.74 -27.50 -16.38
CA LEU A 8 2.87 -28.64 -16.14
C LEU A 8 2.90 -29.08 -14.67
N PHE A 9 4.08 -29.18 -14.07
CA PHE A 9 4.26 -29.49 -12.64
C PHE A 9 3.53 -28.49 -11.75
N LEU A 10 3.69 -27.19 -12.01
CA LEU A 10 2.96 -26.15 -11.27
C LEU A 10 1.45 -26.28 -11.44
N LEU A 11 0.98 -26.58 -12.66
CA LEU A 11 -0.44 -26.74 -12.94
C LEU A 11 -1.02 -27.92 -12.12
N LEU A 12 -0.40 -29.09 -12.19
CA LEU A 12 -0.83 -30.29 -11.46
C LEU A 12 -0.75 -30.09 -9.94
N SER A 13 0.30 -29.43 -9.45
CA SER A 13 0.48 -29.19 -8.01
C SER A 13 -0.66 -28.37 -7.39
N ASN A 14 -1.32 -27.52 -8.19
CA ASN A 14 -2.47 -26.73 -7.75
C ASN A 14 -3.81 -27.43 -8.03
N LEU A 15 -3.93 -28.19 -9.13
CA LEU A 15 -5.19 -28.82 -9.52
C LEU A 15 -5.52 -30.09 -8.71
N VAL A 16 -4.52 -30.86 -8.28
CA VAL A 16 -4.74 -32.10 -7.52
C VAL A 16 -5.40 -31.81 -6.16
N PRO A 17 -4.91 -30.87 -5.33
CA PRO A 17 -5.60 -30.50 -4.08
C PRO A 17 -6.99 -29.93 -4.32
N LEU A 18 -7.16 -29.09 -5.35
CA LEU A 18 -8.43 -28.49 -5.71
C LEU A 18 -9.49 -29.56 -6.07
N ALA A 19 -9.11 -30.57 -6.85
CA ALA A 19 -9.98 -31.67 -7.22
C ALA A 19 -10.34 -32.55 -6.01
N ALA A 20 -9.37 -32.80 -5.11
CA ALA A 20 -9.62 -33.53 -3.88
C ALA A 20 -10.59 -32.78 -2.96
N GLU A 21 -10.42 -31.46 -2.79
CA GLU A 21 -11.35 -30.62 -2.03
C GLU A 21 -12.75 -30.62 -2.67
N TRP A 22 -12.86 -30.49 -3.99
CA TRP A 22 -14.14 -30.55 -4.70
C TRP A 22 -14.93 -31.83 -4.38
N LEU A 23 -14.27 -32.98 -4.52
CA LEU A 23 -14.88 -34.29 -4.23
C LEU A 23 -15.31 -34.40 -2.76
N TRP A 24 -14.52 -33.85 -1.83
CA TRP A 24 -14.84 -33.83 -0.41
C TRP A 24 -16.08 -32.95 -0.11
N PHE A 25 -16.14 -31.74 -0.67
CA PHE A 25 -17.31 -30.86 -0.53
C PHE A 25 -18.57 -31.47 -1.16
N GLN A 26 -18.42 -32.17 -2.28
CA GLN A 26 -19.51 -32.90 -2.92
C GLN A 26 -20.02 -34.04 -2.03
N ALA A 27 -19.13 -34.83 -1.43
CA ALA A 27 -19.49 -35.93 -0.53
C ALA A 27 -20.28 -35.45 0.71
N LEU A 28 -20.05 -34.21 1.14
CA LEU A 28 -20.74 -33.59 2.27
C LEU A 28 -22.00 -32.80 1.87
N GLY A 29 -22.32 -32.69 0.58
CA GLY A 29 -23.45 -31.91 0.09
C GLY A 29 -23.24 -30.38 0.12
N TYR A 30 -22.00 -29.91 0.29
CA TYR A 30 -21.64 -28.49 0.39
C TYR A 30 -20.99 -27.94 -0.90
N GLU A 31 -21.29 -28.52 -2.06
CA GLU A 31 -20.75 -28.11 -3.37
C GLU A 31 -20.90 -26.60 -3.65
N ARG A 32 -22.03 -26.01 -3.24
CA ARG A 32 -22.29 -24.57 -3.39
C ARG A 32 -21.30 -23.69 -2.61
N VAL A 33 -20.83 -24.15 -1.45
CA VAL A 33 -19.85 -23.41 -0.63
C VAL A 33 -18.50 -23.38 -1.35
N PHE A 34 -18.08 -24.49 -1.93
CA PHE A 34 -16.85 -24.57 -2.71
C PHE A 34 -16.91 -23.64 -3.93
N THR A 35 -17.98 -23.72 -4.74
CA THR A 35 -18.13 -22.84 -5.91
C THR A 35 -18.15 -21.37 -5.52
N THR A 36 -18.82 -21.01 -4.43
CA THR A 36 -18.85 -19.64 -3.91
C THR A 36 -17.45 -19.17 -3.48
N ARG A 37 -16.68 -20.00 -2.78
CA ARG A 37 -15.28 -19.71 -2.41
C ARG A 37 -14.44 -19.48 -3.66
N LEU A 38 -14.46 -20.41 -4.62
CA LEU A 38 -13.63 -20.34 -5.82
C LEU A 38 -13.95 -19.11 -6.68
N VAL A 39 -15.24 -18.80 -6.85
CA VAL A 39 -15.68 -17.60 -7.57
C VAL A 39 -15.26 -16.34 -6.82
N ALA A 40 -15.39 -16.29 -5.49
CA ALA A 40 -14.97 -15.14 -4.71
C ALA A 40 -13.45 -14.91 -4.77
N GLU A 41 -12.64 -15.96 -4.63
CA GLU A 41 -11.18 -15.93 -4.79
C GLU A 41 -10.79 -15.42 -6.19
N ALA A 42 -11.40 -15.98 -7.24
CA ALA A 42 -11.11 -15.59 -8.62
C ALA A 42 -11.53 -14.16 -8.93
N VAL A 43 -12.74 -13.75 -8.57
CA VAL A 43 -13.26 -12.39 -8.81
C VAL A 43 -12.42 -11.36 -8.06
N LEU A 44 -12.12 -11.59 -6.78
CA LEU A 44 -11.31 -10.67 -5.99
C LEU A 44 -9.87 -10.59 -6.51
N GLY A 45 -9.26 -11.73 -6.84
CA GLY A 45 -7.91 -11.78 -7.37
C GLY A 45 -7.77 -11.09 -8.72
N VAL A 46 -8.72 -11.31 -9.65
CA VAL A 46 -8.74 -10.65 -10.96
C VAL A 46 -9.04 -9.16 -10.83
N ALA A 47 -9.98 -8.76 -9.98
CA ALA A 47 -10.32 -7.35 -9.79
C ALA A 47 -9.14 -6.56 -9.20
N VAL A 48 -8.53 -7.08 -8.12
CA VAL A 48 -7.37 -6.43 -7.50
C VAL A 48 -6.15 -6.49 -8.39
N GLY A 49 -5.84 -7.65 -8.98
CA GLY A 49 -4.73 -7.81 -9.91
C GLY A 49 -4.87 -6.87 -11.12
N GLY A 50 -6.06 -6.77 -11.70
CA GLY A 50 -6.36 -5.85 -12.80
C GLY A 50 -6.18 -4.37 -12.41
N ALA A 51 -6.65 -3.97 -11.22
CA ALA A 51 -6.46 -2.61 -10.72
C ALA A 51 -4.97 -2.28 -10.47
N VAL A 52 -4.21 -3.21 -9.87
CA VAL A 52 -2.77 -3.07 -9.65
C VAL A 52 -2.02 -3.01 -10.98
N PHE A 53 -2.35 -3.87 -11.94
CA PHE A 53 -1.77 -3.85 -13.27
C PHE A 53 -1.99 -2.50 -13.94
N ALA A 54 -3.25 -2.04 -14.00
CA ALA A 54 -3.61 -0.77 -14.62
C ALA A 54 -2.84 0.40 -13.99
N PHE A 55 -2.78 0.44 -12.65
CA PHE A 55 -2.07 1.50 -11.93
C PHE A 55 -0.56 1.46 -12.17
N LEU A 56 0.10 0.31 -11.97
CA LEU A 56 1.55 0.19 -12.16
C LEU A 56 1.93 0.44 -13.62
N TYR A 57 1.24 -0.18 -14.56
CA TYR A 57 1.50 -0.02 -15.98
C TYR A 57 1.30 1.43 -16.42
N ALA A 58 0.24 2.11 -15.98
CA ALA A 58 0.03 3.53 -16.29
C ALA A 58 1.19 4.40 -15.79
N ASN A 59 1.62 4.23 -14.54
CA ASN A 59 2.73 5.00 -13.96
C ASN A 59 4.06 4.73 -14.70
N LEU A 60 4.38 3.47 -14.98
CA LEU A 60 5.58 3.12 -15.74
C LEU A 60 5.53 3.69 -17.17
N ARG A 61 4.36 3.68 -17.81
CA ARG A 61 4.18 4.25 -19.15
C ARG A 61 4.30 5.77 -19.14
N ILE A 62 3.77 6.46 -18.13
CA ILE A 62 3.92 7.90 -17.96
C ILE A 62 5.41 8.25 -17.77
N ALA A 63 6.12 7.55 -16.89
CA ALA A 63 7.56 7.76 -16.67
C ALA A 63 8.41 7.44 -17.91
N GLN A 64 7.87 6.68 -18.86
CA GLN A 64 8.54 6.37 -20.13
C GLN A 64 8.17 7.31 -21.29
N ARG A 65 7.20 8.21 -21.10
CA ARG A 65 6.88 9.26 -22.09
C ARG A 65 7.96 10.36 -22.05
N GLY A 66 8.10 11.10 -23.14
CA GLY A 66 9.14 12.12 -23.30
C GLY A 66 10.36 11.66 -24.12
N LEU A 67 11.05 12.63 -24.74
CA LEU A 67 12.31 12.39 -25.44
C LEU A 67 13.39 12.02 -24.43
N VAL A 68 14.13 10.95 -24.70
CA VAL A 68 15.30 10.56 -23.91
C VAL A 68 16.48 11.35 -24.46
N PRO A 69 16.99 12.39 -23.76
CA PRO A 69 18.00 13.28 -24.34
C PRO A 69 19.32 12.54 -24.61
N ASN A 70 19.64 11.54 -23.79
CA ASN A 70 20.81 10.68 -23.94
C ASN A 70 20.48 9.25 -23.47
N PRO A 71 20.19 8.30 -24.38
CA PRO A 71 19.94 6.92 -23.98
C PRO A 71 21.18 6.34 -23.29
N LEU A 72 20.97 5.67 -22.15
CA LEU A 72 22.04 5.04 -21.40
C LEU A 72 22.39 3.71 -22.08
N VAL A 73 23.53 3.73 -22.78
CA VAL A 73 24.05 2.59 -23.51
C VAL A 73 25.24 2.02 -22.74
N VAL A 74 25.15 0.75 -22.34
CA VAL A 74 26.25 0.04 -21.67
C VAL A 74 26.91 -0.90 -22.68
N GLN A 75 28.21 -0.72 -22.91
CA GLN A 75 29.03 -1.69 -23.63
C GLN A 75 29.73 -2.58 -22.60
N VAL A 76 29.39 -3.87 -22.60
CA VAL A 76 29.86 -4.85 -21.60
C VAL A 76 31.29 -5.34 -21.90
N SER A 77 31.73 -5.23 -23.15
CA SER A 77 33.11 -5.52 -23.58
C SER A 77 33.39 -4.87 -24.94
N SER A 78 34.67 -4.66 -25.26
CA SER A 78 35.12 -4.19 -26.57
C SER A 78 34.74 -5.22 -27.65
N GLY A 79 33.62 -4.99 -28.34
CA GLY A 79 33.07 -5.87 -29.38
C GLY A 79 31.65 -6.38 -29.13
N ALA A 80 31.10 -6.24 -27.92
CA ALA A 80 29.71 -6.60 -27.64
C ALA A 80 28.73 -5.49 -28.09
N ALA A 81 27.58 -5.90 -28.63
CA ALA A 81 26.52 -4.96 -29.00
C ALA A 81 26.09 -4.13 -27.78
N ALA A 82 26.08 -2.82 -27.96
CA ALA A 82 25.74 -1.87 -26.93
C ALA A 82 24.29 -2.09 -26.45
N VAL A 83 24.08 -2.39 -25.16
CA VAL A 83 22.75 -2.63 -24.61
C VAL A 83 22.13 -1.29 -24.21
N ASP A 84 21.06 -0.91 -24.91
CA ASP A 84 20.22 0.24 -24.56
C ASP A 84 19.34 -0.13 -23.35
N VAL A 85 19.79 0.27 -22.16
CA VAL A 85 19.12 0.00 -20.89
C VAL A 85 17.73 0.62 -20.87
N THR A 86 17.56 1.78 -21.52
CA THR A 86 16.27 2.48 -21.62
C THR A 86 15.27 1.68 -22.45
N ARG A 87 15.71 1.06 -23.55
CA ARG A 87 14.88 0.17 -24.37
C ARG A 87 14.54 -1.14 -23.66
N LEU A 88 15.48 -1.71 -22.89
CA LEU A 88 15.23 -2.91 -22.09
C LEU A 88 14.18 -2.65 -21.01
N LEU A 89 14.30 -1.57 -20.24
CA LEU A 89 13.33 -1.18 -19.20
C LEU A 89 11.93 -0.94 -19.79
N ARG A 90 11.84 -0.38 -21.00
CA ARG A 90 10.57 -0.23 -21.71
C ARG A 90 9.92 -1.56 -22.06
N ARG A 91 10.72 -2.55 -22.50
CA ARG A 91 10.23 -3.90 -22.81
C ARG A 91 9.84 -4.67 -21.55
N LEU A 92 10.58 -4.49 -20.46
CA LEU A 92 10.33 -5.16 -19.19
C LEU A 92 9.15 -4.58 -18.41
N ALA A 93 8.72 -3.34 -18.67
CA ALA A 93 7.63 -2.71 -17.93
C ALA A 93 6.29 -3.48 -17.99
N LEU A 94 5.97 -4.12 -19.12
CA LEU A 94 4.76 -4.94 -19.25
C LEU A 94 4.87 -6.23 -18.42
N PRO A 95 5.87 -7.11 -18.62
CA PRO A 95 5.97 -8.34 -17.84
C PRO A 95 6.21 -8.08 -16.35
N THR A 96 6.90 -7.00 -15.95
CA THR A 96 7.05 -6.66 -14.52
C THR A 96 5.73 -6.19 -13.90
N ALA A 97 4.98 -5.31 -14.57
CA ALA A 97 3.67 -4.88 -14.09
C ALA A 97 2.70 -6.06 -14.01
N LEU A 98 2.69 -6.95 -15.02
CA LEU A 98 1.87 -8.15 -15.03
C LEU A 98 2.27 -9.13 -13.93
N GLY A 99 3.58 -9.37 -13.75
CA GLY A 99 4.08 -10.24 -12.69
C GLY A 99 3.69 -9.74 -11.29
N LEU A 100 3.90 -8.46 -11.01
CA LEU A 100 3.47 -7.85 -9.74
C LEU A 100 1.95 -7.89 -9.57
N ALA A 101 1.19 -7.60 -10.62
CA ALA A 101 -0.27 -7.68 -10.59
C ALA A 101 -0.78 -9.08 -10.25
N LEU A 102 -0.16 -10.13 -10.80
CA LEU A 102 -0.49 -11.51 -10.45
C LEU A 102 -0.16 -11.82 -8.99
N LEU A 103 0.99 -11.37 -8.49
CA LEU A 103 1.37 -11.56 -7.07
C LEU A 103 0.37 -10.88 -6.12
N PHE A 104 0.02 -9.63 -6.37
CA PHE A 104 -0.98 -8.91 -5.58
C PHE A 104 -2.39 -9.49 -5.73
N GLY A 105 -2.77 -9.93 -6.94
CA GLY A 105 -4.03 -10.61 -7.20
C GLY A 105 -4.17 -11.92 -6.43
N MET A 106 -3.13 -12.76 -6.43
CA MET A 106 -3.09 -14.00 -5.63
C MET A 106 -3.17 -13.71 -4.12
N GLY A 107 -2.43 -12.70 -3.64
CA GLY A 107 -2.52 -12.29 -2.24
C GLY A 107 -3.91 -11.80 -1.85
N ALA A 108 -4.57 -11.03 -2.73
CA ALA A 108 -5.93 -10.56 -2.52
C ALA A 108 -6.96 -11.68 -2.57
N ALA A 109 -6.79 -12.67 -3.46
CA ALA A 109 -7.67 -13.83 -3.54
C ALA A 109 -7.77 -14.56 -2.19
N GLY A 110 -6.66 -14.68 -1.44
CA GLY A 110 -6.67 -15.25 -0.08
C GLY A 110 -7.53 -14.48 0.93
N GLY A 111 -7.85 -13.21 0.68
CA GLY A 111 -8.72 -12.37 1.50
C GLY A 111 -10.22 -12.49 1.18
N TRP A 112 -10.63 -13.42 0.32
CA TRP A 112 -12.00 -13.58 -0.15
C TRP A 112 -13.04 -13.65 0.98
N LEU A 113 -12.74 -14.39 2.06
CA LEU A 113 -13.68 -14.59 3.16
C LEU A 113 -13.97 -13.28 3.89
N GLY A 114 -12.93 -12.48 4.16
CA GLY A 114 -13.09 -11.16 4.78
C GLY A 114 -13.91 -10.22 3.91
N VAL A 115 -13.71 -10.24 2.59
CA VAL A 115 -14.50 -9.42 1.65
C VAL A 115 -15.97 -9.89 1.58
N LEU A 116 -16.23 -11.20 1.55
CA LEU A 116 -17.60 -11.71 1.58
C LEU A 116 -18.31 -11.38 2.89
N GLN A 117 -17.61 -11.47 4.02
CA GLN A 117 -18.13 -11.06 5.33
C GLN A 117 -18.43 -9.56 5.38
N PHE A 118 -17.60 -8.72 4.76
CA PHE A 118 -17.88 -7.29 4.62
C PHE A 118 -19.13 -7.02 3.79
N LEU A 119 -19.29 -7.71 2.65
CA LEU A 119 -20.44 -7.56 1.76
C LEU A 119 -21.75 -8.06 2.39
N HIS A 120 -21.67 -9.12 3.19
CA HIS A 120 -22.82 -9.75 3.87
C HIS A 120 -22.80 -9.52 5.38
N ARG A 121 -22.26 -8.39 5.82
CA ARG A 121 -22.10 -8.07 7.25
C ARG A 121 -23.46 -7.99 7.94
N THR A 122 -23.54 -8.53 9.16
CA THR A 122 -24.72 -8.47 10.03
C THR A 122 -24.42 -7.63 11.27
N PRO A 123 -25.36 -6.77 11.73
CA PRO A 123 -25.18 -6.03 12.98
C PRO A 123 -25.21 -6.99 14.17
N PHE A 124 -24.42 -6.67 15.18
CA PHE A 124 -24.43 -7.32 16.49
C PHE A 124 -25.44 -6.66 17.45
N GLY A 125 -25.90 -5.45 17.15
CA GLY A 125 -26.87 -4.71 17.96
C GLY A 125 -26.24 -3.91 19.10
N ALA A 126 -24.91 -3.73 19.06
CA ALA A 126 -24.16 -2.96 20.05
C ALA A 126 -23.29 -1.91 19.34
N THR A 127 -23.25 -0.71 19.90
CA THR A 127 -22.41 0.40 19.43
C THR A 127 -21.30 0.70 20.41
N ASP A 128 -20.12 0.99 19.91
CA ASP A 128 -18.99 1.39 20.73
C ASP A 128 -19.22 2.81 21.30
N PRO A 129 -18.86 3.06 22.57
CA PRO A 129 -19.12 4.33 23.22
C PRO A 129 -18.14 5.46 22.84
N VAL A 130 -17.03 5.14 22.15
CA VAL A 130 -15.95 6.10 21.87
C VAL A 130 -16.16 6.80 20.53
N PHE A 131 -16.50 6.04 19.51
CA PHE A 131 -16.67 6.47 18.12
C PHE A 131 -18.11 6.32 17.64
N GLY A 132 -19.01 5.70 18.42
CA GLY A 132 -20.41 5.53 18.05
C GLY A 132 -20.62 4.60 16.85
N ARG A 133 -19.67 3.70 16.57
CA ARG A 133 -19.77 2.72 15.48
C ARG A 133 -20.30 1.39 15.99
N GLU A 134 -21.04 0.70 15.15
CA GLU A 134 -21.56 -0.63 15.45
C GLU A 134 -20.42 -1.67 15.43
N VAL A 135 -20.48 -2.69 16.29
CA VAL A 135 -19.40 -3.70 16.45
C VAL A 135 -19.04 -4.41 15.13
N SER A 136 -19.99 -4.61 14.22
CA SER A 136 -19.78 -5.16 12.87
C SER A 136 -18.82 -4.33 12.02
N TYR A 137 -18.68 -3.03 12.30
CA TYR A 137 -17.65 -2.21 11.67
C TYR A 137 -16.26 -2.77 11.96
N TYR A 138 -15.98 -3.09 13.22
CA TYR A 138 -14.66 -3.52 13.64
C TYR A 138 -14.35 -4.96 13.23
N VAL A 139 -15.35 -5.85 13.24
CA VAL A 139 -15.18 -7.26 12.87
C VAL A 139 -15.11 -7.46 11.35
N PHE A 140 -16.02 -6.85 10.58
CA PHE A 140 -16.16 -7.14 9.15
C PHE A 140 -15.63 -6.03 8.25
N THR A 141 -15.75 -4.76 8.66
CA THR A 141 -15.42 -3.63 7.79
C THR A 141 -13.97 -3.18 7.91
N LEU A 142 -13.46 -3.09 9.15
CA LEU A 142 -12.12 -2.61 9.44
C LEU A 142 -11.02 -3.45 8.76
N PRO A 143 -11.04 -4.80 8.77
CA PRO A 143 -10.00 -5.59 8.10
C PRO A 143 -9.95 -5.36 6.59
N VAL A 144 -11.11 -5.22 5.94
CA VAL A 144 -11.20 -4.97 4.49
C VAL A 144 -10.71 -3.58 4.14
N ILE A 145 -11.10 -2.55 4.90
CA ILE A 145 -10.59 -1.19 4.70
C ILE A 145 -9.08 -1.12 4.95
N ALA A 146 -8.59 -1.77 6.01
CA ALA A 146 -7.17 -1.84 6.34
C ALA A 146 -6.37 -2.52 5.21
N GLY A 147 -6.87 -3.65 4.69
CA GLY A 147 -6.29 -4.35 3.56
C GLY A 147 -6.26 -3.50 2.29
N ALA A 148 -7.37 -2.82 1.96
CA ALA A 148 -7.48 -1.97 0.77
C ALA A 148 -6.54 -0.75 0.82
N ILE A 149 -6.48 -0.05 1.96
CA ILE A 149 -5.56 1.09 2.14
C ILE A 149 -4.11 0.59 2.17
N GLY A 150 -3.83 -0.54 2.83
CA GLY A 150 -2.51 -1.17 2.87
C GLY A 150 -2.02 -1.54 1.47
N LEU A 151 -2.87 -2.14 0.64
CA LEU A 151 -2.61 -2.42 -0.77
C LEU A 151 -2.31 -1.13 -1.54
N GLY A 152 -3.13 -0.09 -1.38
CA GLY A 152 -2.91 1.19 -2.03
C GLY A 152 -1.55 1.81 -1.69
N ILE A 153 -1.16 1.77 -0.42
CA ILE A 153 0.16 2.24 0.04
C ILE A 153 1.27 1.41 -0.59
N ALA A 154 1.17 0.07 -0.55
CA ALA A 154 2.19 -0.83 -1.09
C ALA A 154 2.41 -0.60 -2.60
N VAL A 155 1.32 -0.56 -3.37
CA VAL A 155 1.35 -0.41 -4.83
C VAL A 155 1.80 0.99 -5.22
N THR A 156 1.37 2.04 -4.50
CA THR A 156 1.86 3.41 -4.72
C THR A 156 3.34 3.54 -4.41
N THR A 157 3.83 2.90 -3.34
CA THR A 157 5.24 2.88 -2.98
C THR A 157 6.08 2.18 -4.05
N LEU A 158 5.63 1.01 -4.54
CA LEU A 158 6.30 0.30 -5.62
C LEU A 158 6.32 1.13 -6.91
N ALA A 159 5.21 1.78 -7.27
CA ALA A 159 5.16 2.69 -8.41
C ALA A 159 6.14 3.85 -8.25
N LEU A 160 6.20 4.46 -7.07
CA LEU A 160 7.12 5.56 -6.77
C LEU A 160 8.59 5.10 -6.89
N LEU A 161 8.95 3.96 -6.30
CA LEU A 161 10.31 3.42 -6.40
C LEU A 161 10.68 3.10 -7.86
N ALA A 162 9.80 2.43 -8.59
CA ALA A 162 10.05 2.06 -9.98
C ALA A 162 10.17 3.29 -10.89
N THR A 163 9.32 4.31 -10.69
CA THR A 163 9.39 5.56 -11.48
C THR A 163 10.62 6.39 -11.14
N ILE A 164 11.05 6.44 -9.87
CA ILE A 164 12.34 7.06 -9.49
C ILE A 164 13.49 6.39 -10.24
N VAL A 165 13.56 5.05 -10.25
CA VAL A 165 14.60 4.32 -10.98
C VAL A 165 14.58 4.68 -12.47
N LEU A 166 13.40 4.72 -13.10
CA LEU A 166 13.26 5.11 -14.51
C LEU A 166 13.76 6.54 -14.77
N TYR A 167 13.40 7.50 -13.93
CA TYR A 167 13.82 8.90 -14.09
C TYR A 167 15.31 9.11 -13.84
N VAL A 168 15.92 8.35 -12.92
CA VAL A 168 17.37 8.35 -12.72
C VAL A 168 18.09 7.75 -13.94
N VAL A 169 17.62 6.60 -14.46
CA VAL A 169 18.21 5.97 -15.65
C VAL A 169 18.03 6.83 -16.91
N ARG A 170 16.97 7.63 -17.00
CA ARG A 170 16.78 8.57 -18.12
C ARG A 170 17.56 9.89 -17.97
N ARG A 171 18.19 10.12 -16.82
CA ARG A 171 18.81 11.40 -16.42
C ARG A 171 17.83 12.56 -16.34
N ASP A 172 16.56 12.28 -16.07
CA ASP A 172 15.53 13.29 -15.80
C ASP A 172 15.68 13.91 -14.39
N ILE A 173 16.43 13.22 -13.52
CA ILE A 173 16.90 13.70 -12.22
C ILE A 173 18.42 13.84 -12.30
N VAL A 174 18.92 15.08 -12.26
CA VAL A 174 20.36 15.37 -12.27
C VAL A 174 20.74 16.04 -10.94
N VAL A 175 21.80 15.52 -10.31
CA VAL A 175 22.38 16.12 -9.12
C VAL A 175 23.69 16.80 -9.52
N PHE A 176 23.68 18.13 -9.57
CA PHE A 176 24.86 18.92 -9.91
C PHE A 176 25.15 19.93 -8.79
N ARG A 177 26.37 19.92 -8.24
CA ARG A 177 26.81 20.83 -7.17
C ARG A 177 25.79 20.98 -6.01
N ARG A 178 25.31 19.85 -5.46
CA ARG A 178 24.27 19.76 -4.40
C ARG A 178 22.89 20.31 -4.76
N GLN A 179 22.65 20.70 -6.02
CA GLN A 179 21.33 21.08 -6.49
C GLN A 179 20.72 19.91 -7.27
N VAL A 180 19.54 19.46 -6.83
CA VAL A 180 18.75 18.43 -7.52
C VAL A 180 17.85 19.14 -8.52
N THR A 181 18.14 18.98 -9.81
CA THR A 181 17.28 19.47 -10.89
C THR A 181 16.48 18.30 -11.44
N VAL A 182 15.17 18.48 -11.50
CA VAL A 182 14.21 17.47 -11.98
C VAL A 182 13.44 18.09 -13.14
N GLU A 183 13.38 17.34 -14.24
CA GLU A 183 12.59 17.68 -15.43
C GLU A 183 11.11 17.94 -15.04
N PRO A 184 10.43 18.94 -15.62
CA PRO A 184 9.11 19.37 -15.12
C PRO A 184 8.05 18.26 -15.12
N SER A 185 8.05 17.38 -16.13
CA SER A 185 7.11 16.25 -16.21
C SER A 185 7.39 15.23 -15.10
N ALA A 186 8.64 14.81 -14.96
CA ALA A 186 9.08 13.91 -13.89
C ALA A 186 8.77 14.48 -12.49
N ARG A 187 9.01 15.77 -12.30
CA ARG A 187 8.77 16.46 -11.03
C ARG A 187 7.30 16.42 -10.62
N LEU A 188 6.38 16.74 -11.53
CA LEU A 188 4.95 16.72 -11.23
C LEU A 188 4.47 15.29 -10.95
N HIS A 189 4.89 14.33 -11.77
CA HIS A 189 4.49 12.94 -11.62
C HIS A 189 4.94 12.35 -10.27
N LEU A 190 6.21 12.55 -9.89
CA LEU A 190 6.73 12.13 -8.58
C LEU A 190 5.99 12.82 -7.43
N ALA A 191 5.72 14.13 -7.55
CA ALA A 191 4.99 14.86 -6.53
C ALA A 191 3.57 14.34 -6.33
N VAL A 192 2.87 13.97 -7.41
CA VAL A 192 1.54 13.35 -7.35
C VAL A 192 1.59 12.00 -6.65
N LEU A 193 2.56 11.14 -6.97
CA LEU A 193 2.72 9.85 -6.30
C LEU A 193 3.04 9.99 -4.80
N ILE A 194 3.94 10.90 -4.44
CA ILE A 194 4.29 11.18 -3.04
C ILE A 194 3.08 11.76 -2.29
N ALA A 195 2.35 12.70 -2.91
CA ALA A 195 1.16 13.28 -2.31
C ALA A 195 0.05 12.23 -2.13
N LEU A 196 -0.15 11.34 -3.12
CA LEU A 196 -1.06 10.20 -3.00
C LEU A 196 -0.68 9.29 -1.83
N LEU A 197 0.61 9.01 -1.63
CA LEU A 197 1.09 8.23 -0.49
C LEU A 197 0.72 8.90 0.84
N PHE A 198 0.94 10.21 0.96
CA PHE A 198 0.53 10.97 2.16
C PHE A 198 -0.98 10.96 2.38
N VAL A 199 -1.79 11.08 1.33
CA VAL A 199 -3.25 10.96 1.43
C VAL A 199 -3.66 9.58 1.91
N LEU A 200 -3.09 8.51 1.36
CA LEU A 200 -3.35 7.14 1.79
C LEU A 200 -2.94 6.89 3.25
N VAL A 201 -1.83 7.48 3.68
CA VAL A 201 -1.41 7.46 5.09
C VAL A 201 -2.42 8.20 5.98
N GLY A 202 -2.90 9.37 5.57
CA GLY A 202 -3.96 10.10 6.28
C GLY A 202 -5.26 9.30 6.38
N LEU A 203 -5.68 8.65 5.29
CA LEU A 203 -6.83 7.75 5.27
C LEU A 203 -6.61 6.57 6.21
N ARG A 204 -5.41 5.96 6.22
CA ARG A 204 -5.08 4.88 7.16
C ARG A 204 -5.19 5.35 8.61
N VAL A 205 -4.72 6.55 8.92
CA VAL A 205 -4.85 7.10 10.28
C VAL A 205 -6.33 7.19 10.67
N TYR A 206 -7.17 7.76 9.81
CA TYR A 206 -8.57 8.02 10.15
C TYR A 206 -9.45 6.76 10.17
N PHE A 207 -9.33 5.90 9.16
CA PHE A 207 -10.23 4.75 8.97
C PHE A 207 -9.73 3.47 9.62
N VAL A 208 -8.43 3.39 9.94
CA VAL A 208 -7.81 2.18 10.48
C VAL A 208 -7.26 2.45 11.88
N ARG A 209 -6.29 3.36 12.01
CA ARG A 209 -5.58 3.54 13.29
C ARG A 209 -6.44 4.12 14.41
N LEU A 210 -7.37 5.02 14.11
CA LEU A 210 -8.31 5.56 15.11
C LEU A 210 -9.23 4.45 15.65
N PRO A 211 -9.97 3.69 14.81
CA PRO A 211 -10.72 2.51 15.26
C PRO A 211 -9.89 1.46 16.00
N GLU A 212 -8.63 1.23 15.57
CA GLU A 212 -7.72 0.25 16.19
C GLU A 212 -7.41 0.54 17.66
N LEU A 213 -7.65 1.77 18.15
CA LEU A 213 -7.49 2.09 19.58
C LEU A 213 -8.34 1.20 20.49
N LEU A 214 -9.51 0.73 20.01
CA LEU A 214 -10.37 -0.17 20.79
C LEU A 214 -9.79 -1.59 20.92
N TYR A 215 -8.74 -1.92 20.18
CA TYR A 215 -7.99 -3.18 20.29
C TYR A 215 -6.67 -3.02 21.04
N SER A 216 -6.46 -1.88 21.71
CA SER A 216 -5.23 -1.61 22.48
C SER A 216 -5.05 -2.62 23.61
N THR A 217 -3.80 -2.96 23.90
CA THR A 217 -3.39 -3.82 25.01
C THR A 217 -2.38 -3.12 25.92
N THR A 218 -2.34 -1.78 25.88
CA THR A 218 -1.35 -0.97 26.62
C THR A 218 -1.64 -0.92 28.12
N GLY A 219 -2.90 -1.10 28.52
CA GLY A 219 -3.34 -1.09 29.91
C GLY A 219 -3.60 -2.48 30.49
N PRO A 220 -4.12 -2.57 31.73
CA PRO A 220 -4.40 -3.84 32.42
C PRO A 220 -5.53 -4.65 31.78
N LEU A 221 -6.34 -4.03 30.90
CA LEU A 221 -7.45 -4.64 30.19
C LEU A 221 -7.25 -4.46 28.68
N VAL A 222 -7.81 -5.39 27.89
CA VAL A 222 -7.90 -5.24 26.43
C VAL A 222 -8.97 -4.20 26.12
N GLY A 223 -8.59 -3.15 25.38
CA GLY A 223 -9.43 -2.01 25.07
C GLY A 223 -8.66 -0.69 25.13
N ALA A 224 -9.31 0.39 24.70
CA ALA A 224 -8.70 1.71 24.76
C ALA A 224 -8.50 2.15 26.22
N SER A 225 -7.24 2.34 26.61
CA SER A 225 -6.85 2.85 27.92
C SER A 225 -7.09 4.37 28.05
N TYR A 226 -6.93 4.92 29.26
CA TYR A 226 -7.00 6.37 29.47
C TYR A 226 -5.98 7.13 28.62
N ALA A 227 -4.73 6.63 28.53
CA ALA A 227 -3.70 7.22 27.70
C ALA A 227 -4.04 7.13 26.20
N ASP A 228 -4.68 6.04 25.77
CA ASP A 228 -5.11 5.90 24.37
C ASP A 228 -6.16 6.95 23.99
N LEU A 229 -7.17 7.15 24.84
CA LEU A 229 -8.29 8.05 24.56
C LEU A 229 -7.93 9.53 24.67
N HIS A 230 -7.06 9.91 25.62
CA HIS A 230 -6.75 11.32 25.88
C HIS A 230 -5.47 11.77 25.18
N ALA A 231 -4.47 10.88 25.04
CA ALA A 231 -3.19 11.21 24.42
C ALA A 231 -3.09 10.67 22.99
N GLN A 232 -3.20 9.35 22.80
CA GLN A 232 -2.95 8.72 21.49
C GLN A 232 -3.98 9.15 20.43
N LEU A 233 -5.25 9.27 20.81
CA LEU A 233 -6.32 9.74 19.95
C LEU A 233 -6.03 11.13 19.37
N THR A 234 -5.60 12.06 20.23
CA THR A 234 -5.22 13.43 19.84
C THR A 234 -4.00 13.42 18.93
N GLY A 235 -2.98 12.63 19.29
CA GLY A 235 -1.79 12.43 18.47
C GLY A 235 -2.11 11.91 17.07
N LEU A 236 -3.00 10.92 16.96
CA LEU A 236 -3.44 10.36 15.68
C LEU A 236 -4.20 11.39 14.84
N ARG A 237 -5.11 12.19 15.43
CA ARG A 237 -5.80 13.27 14.71
C ARG A 237 -4.81 14.28 14.12
N LEU A 238 -3.82 14.69 14.90
CA LEU A 238 -2.76 15.60 14.43
C LEU A 238 -1.89 14.95 13.35
N ALA A 239 -1.53 13.68 13.48
CA ALA A 239 -0.77 12.95 12.47
C ALA A 239 -1.53 12.82 11.14
N GLY A 240 -2.85 12.60 11.20
CA GLY A 240 -3.72 12.57 10.02
C GLY A 240 -3.76 13.91 9.29
N LEU A 241 -3.93 15.02 10.03
CA LEU A 241 -3.87 16.38 9.47
C LEU A 241 -2.49 16.69 8.90
N ALA A 242 -1.42 16.31 9.61
CA ALA A 242 -0.04 16.48 9.17
C ALA A 242 0.24 15.70 7.88
N ALA A 243 -0.32 14.50 7.71
CA ALA A 243 -0.20 13.73 6.47
C ALA A 243 -0.82 14.49 5.28
N VAL A 244 -2.06 14.99 5.43
CA VAL A 244 -2.73 15.77 4.37
C VAL A 244 -1.97 17.05 4.05
N ALA A 245 -1.53 17.80 5.07
CA ALA A 245 -0.72 19.00 4.90
C ALA A 245 0.62 18.71 4.20
N SER A 246 1.26 17.58 4.52
CA SER A 246 2.49 17.11 3.89
C SER A 246 2.29 16.80 2.41
N GLY A 247 1.18 16.17 2.03
CA GLY A 247 0.81 15.96 0.64
C GLY A 247 0.63 17.28 -0.13
N ALA A 248 -0.06 18.26 0.47
CA ALA A 248 -0.22 19.59 -0.12
C ALA A 248 1.12 20.33 -0.26
N LEU A 249 2.01 20.24 0.73
CA LEU A 249 3.35 20.84 0.73
C LEU A 249 4.22 20.29 -0.42
N VAL A 250 4.13 18.99 -0.70
CA VAL A 250 4.84 18.33 -1.79
C VAL A 250 4.35 18.83 -3.15
N LEU A 251 3.02 18.91 -3.35
CA LEU A 251 2.45 19.44 -4.59
C LEU A 251 2.82 20.91 -4.81
N TRP A 252 2.81 21.71 -3.75
CA TRP A 252 3.30 23.09 -3.79
C TRP A 252 4.78 23.14 -4.19
N GLY A 253 5.61 22.28 -3.59
CA GLY A 253 7.04 22.17 -3.91
C GLY A 253 7.32 21.83 -5.37
N ALA A 254 6.45 21.02 -5.99
CA ALA A 254 6.52 20.69 -7.40
C ALA A 254 6.25 21.92 -8.29
N ARG A 255 5.32 22.79 -7.90
CA ARG A 255 5.06 24.07 -8.62
C ARG A 255 6.18 25.08 -8.41
N SER A 256 6.75 25.17 -7.22
CA SER A 256 7.81 26.14 -6.90
C SER A 256 9.24 25.69 -7.26
N HIS A 257 9.40 24.62 -8.07
CA HIS A 257 10.71 24.08 -8.47
C HIS A 257 11.61 23.60 -7.30
N ARG A 258 11.01 23.31 -6.13
CA ARG A 258 11.73 22.93 -4.89
C ARG A 258 11.21 21.60 -4.32
N LEU A 259 10.91 20.64 -5.20
CA LEU A 259 10.33 19.35 -4.83
C LEU A 259 11.13 18.62 -3.74
N ALA A 260 12.44 18.48 -3.91
CA ALA A 260 13.29 17.73 -2.98
C ALA A 260 13.23 18.33 -1.55
N ARG A 261 13.38 19.65 -1.44
CA ARG A 261 13.32 20.36 -0.16
C ARG A 261 11.94 20.21 0.50
N ASN A 262 10.87 20.45 -0.24
CA ASN A 262 9.52 20.37 0.30
C ASN A 262 9.13 18.93 0.64
N THR A 263 9.63 17.93 -0.09
CA THR A 263 9.43 16.51 0.25
C THR A 263 10.14 16.17 1.55
N LEU A 264 11.38 16.61 1.73
CA LEU A 264 12.11 16.40 2.97
C LEU A 264 11.43 17.08 4.17
N LEU A 265 10.93 18.31 3.98
CA LEU A 265 10.13 19.00 4.99
C LEU A 265 8.81 18.27 5.29
N ALA A 266 8.08 17.80 4.27
CA ALA A 266 6.83 17.05 4.43
C ALA A 266 7.05 15.75 5.24
N VAL A 267 8.09 15.00 4.88
CA VAL A 267 8.51 13.80 5.63
C VAL A 267 8.85 14.19 7.07
N GLY A 268 9.67 15.22 7.28
CA GLY A 268 10.05 15.70 8.61
C GLY A 268 8.85 16.12 9.47
N VAL A 269 7.89 16.85 8.89
CA VAL A 269 6.66 17.29 9.58
C VAL A 269 5.81 16.09 9.98
N TYR A 270 5.51 15.19 9.04
CA TYR A 270 4.68 14.01 9.34
C TYR A 270 5.34 13.10 10.38
N PHE A 271 6.63 12.79 10.22
CA PHE A 271 7.36 11.95 11.18
C PHE A 271 7.53 12.63 12.54
N GLY A 272 7.80 13.93 12.57
CA GLY A 272 7.90 14.70 13.82
C GLY A 272 6.59 14.69 14.60
N VAL A 273 5.46 15.00 13.94
CA VAL A 273 4.13 14.97 14.56
C VAL A 273 3.77 13.55 15.02
N SER A 274 4.06 12.54 14.20
CA SER A 274 3.76 11.14 14.56
C SER A 274 4.61 10.65 15.73
N LEU A 275 5.91 10.94 15.73
CA LEU A 275 6.81 10.53 16.80
C LEU A 275 6.42 11.20 18.13
N LEU A 276 6.22 12.52 18.11
CA LEU A 276 5.90 13.27 19.32
C LEU A 276 4.47 12.97 19.80
N GLY A 277 3.49 13.04 18.90
CA GLY A 277 2.07 12.95 19.26
C GLY A 277 1.56 11.53 19.47
N VAL A 278 2.04 10.55 18.69
CA VAL A 278 1.50 9.18 18.71
C VAL A 278 2.35 8.22 19.53
N ALA A 279 3.68 8.40 19.56
CA ALA A 279 4.55 7.50 20.29
C ALA A 279 4.98 8.07 21.66
N LEU A 280 5.57 9.27 21.67
CA LEU A 280 6.21 9.80 22.87
C LEU A 280 5.19 10.33 23.88
N TYR A 281 4.25 11.17 23.46
CA TYR A 281 3.26 11.78 24.35
C TYR A 281 2.38 10.74 25.08
N PRO A 282 1.79 9.73 24.40
CA PRO A 282 0.99 8.72 25.09
C PRO A 282 1.81 7.84 26.03
N ALA A 283 3.04 7.49 25.66
CA ALA A 283 3.94 6.74 26.53
C ALA A 283 4.30 7.51 27.81
N MET A 284 4.51 8.82 27.71
CA MET A 284 4.72 9.68 28.89
C MET A 284 3.47 9.73 29.77
N VAL A 285 2.28 9.89 29.19
CA VAL A 285 1.02 9.90 29.95
C VAL A 285 0.79 8.56 30.65
N GLN A 286 0.98 7.43 29.95
CA GLN A 286 0.83 6.10 30.55
C GLN A 286 1.79 5.91 31.74
N LYS A 287 3.07 6.27 31.57
CA LYS A 287 4.08 6.05 32.61
C LYS A 287 3.97 7.00 33.81
N LEU A 288 3.63 8.28 33.56
CA LEU A 288 3.68 9.33 34.58
C LEU A 288 2.33 9.60 35.25
N VAL A 289 1.21 9.32 34.58
CA VAL A 289 -0.13 9.66 35.06
C VAL A 289 -0.96 8.41 35.34
N VAL A 290 -0.92 7.41 34.44
CA VAL A 290 -1.83 6.26 34.52
C VAL A 290 -1.26 5.16 35.42
N ALA A 291 -0.07 4.64 35.11
CA ALA A 291 0.54 3.52 35.83
C ALA A 291 0.66 3.73 37.36
N PRO A 292 0.95 4.93 37.90
CA PRO A 292 0.97 5.15 39.35
C PRO A 292 -0.40 4.99 40.04
N ASN A 293 -1.50 5.12 39.29
CA ASN A 293 -2.87 5.06 39.79
C ASN A 293 -3.57 3.72 39.47
N GLU A 294 -2.88 2.78 38.81
CA GLU A 294 -3.38 1.43 38.47
C GLU A 294 -3.15 0.39 39.59
N LEU A 295 -2.42 0.76 40.65
CA LEU A 295 -2.15 -0.03 41.86
C LEU A 295 -3.10 0.36 43.00
#